data_AF-S3ZA22-F1
#
_entry.id   AF-S3ZA22-F1
#
_cell.length_a   1.000
_cell.length_b   1.000
_cell.length_c   1.000
_cell.angle_alpha   90.00
_cell.angle_beta   90.00
_cell.angle_gamma   90.00
#
_symmetry.space_group_name_H-M   'P 1'
#
loop_
_entity.id
_entity.type
_entity.pdbx_description
1 polymer ?
#
loop_
_entity_poly.entity_id
_entity_poly.type
_entity_poly.pdbx_seq_one_letter_code
_entity_poly.pdbx_strand_id
1 'polypeptide(L)'
;MRELITAWGERVSVAAVNGPAQVVVSGEAEALEELVAQCVARDIRARTIPVDYASHSLYVEQIEQQIASALPDGPLRARHPRPPRRRP
;
A
#
# COMPACT_ATOMS: atom_id res chain seq x y z
N MET A 1 -8.48 -3.49 -12.86
CA MET A 1 -7.38 -3.64 -11.88
C MET A 1 -7.31 -5.03 -11.27
N ARG A 2 -8.37 -5.53 -10.62
CA ARG A 2 -8.37 -6.91 -10.06
C ARG A 2 -8.06 -7.97 -11.13
N GLU A 3 -8.66 -7.86 -12.31
CA GLU A 3 -8.35 -8.72 -13.47
C GLU A 3 -6.91 -8.54 -14.01
N LEU A 4 -6.33 -7.36 -13.81
CA LEU A 4 -4.98 -7.06 -14.30
C LEU A 4 -3.96 -7.78 -13.43
N ILE A 5 -4.09 -7.66 -12.11
CA ILE A 5 -3.16 -8.28 -11.15
C ILE A 5 -3.32 -9.80 -11.02
N THR A 6 -4.37 -10.40 -11.58
CA THR A 6 -4.61 -11.86 -11.48
C THR A 6 -3.48 -12.67 -12.10
N ALA A 7 -2.81 -12.12 -13.13
CA ALA A 7 -1.64 -12.72 -13.76
C ALA A 7 -0.43 -12.91 -12.81
N TRP A 8 -0.41 -12.20 -11.68
CA TRP A 8 0.66 -12.25 -10.69
C TRP A 8 0.31 -13.08 -9.44
N GLY A 9 -0.89 -13.65 -9.37
CA GLY A 9 -1.31 -14.49 -8.24
C GLY A 9 -1.15 -13.80 -6.88
N GLU A 10 -0.49 -14.45 -5.93
CA GLU A 10 -0.23 -13.90 -4.59
C GLU A 10 0.93 -12.89 -4.56
N ARG A 11 1.73 -12.77 -5.64
CA ARG A 11 2.89 -11.88 -5.70
C ARG A 11 2.52 -10.40 -5.74
N VAL A 12 1.27 -10.09 -6.13
CA VAL A 12 0.72 -8.72 -6.16
C VAL A 12 -0.69 -8.71 -5.61
N SER A 13 -0.94 -7.85 -4.64
CA SER A 13 -2.25 -7.67 -3.99
C SER A 13 -2.71 -6.21 -4.02
N VAL A 14 -4.03 -6.00 -3.93
CA VAL A 14 -4.59 -4.64 -3.78
C VAL A 14 -4.37 -4.16 -2.34
N ALA A 15 -3.60 -3.08 -2.17
CA ALA A 15 -3.39 -2.45 -0.89
C ALA A 15 -4.52 -1.47 -0.54
N ALA A 16 -5.00 -0.70 -1.52
CA ALA A 16 -6.09 0.25 -1.31
C ALA A 16 -6.84 0.58 -2.61
N VAL A 17 -8.13 0.88 -2.50
CA VAL A 17 -8.95 1.44 -3.58
C VAL A 17 -9.36 2.85 -3.18
N ASN A 18 -8.67 3.86 -3.70
CA ASN A 18 -8.95 5.27 -3.41
C ASN A 18 -10.03 5.85 -4.33
N GLY A 19 -10.37 5.15 -5.41
CA GLY A 19 -11.46 5.50 -6.31
C GLY A 19 -11.51 4.56 -7.52
N PRO A 20 -12.53 4.71 -8.39
CA PRO A 20 -12.71 3.84 -9.56
C PRO A 20 -11.53 3.89 -10.54
N ALA A 21 -10.79 5.00 -10.57
CA ALA A 21 -9.60 5.20 -11.40
C ALA A 21 -8.29 5.26 -10.59
N GLN A 22 -8.33 4.99 -9.28
CA GLN A 22 -7.15 5.09 -8.40
C GLN A 22 -7.08 3.90 -7.45
N VAL A 23 -6.17 2.98 -7.74
CA VAL A 23 -5.91 1.78 -6.96
C VAL A 23 -4.43 1.72 -6.62
N VAL A 24 -4.13 1.35 -5.38
CA VAL A 24 -2.78 1.09 -4.89
C VAL A 24 -2.59 -0.42 -4.75
N VAL A 25 -1.46 -0.92 -5.22
CA VAL A 25 -1.07 -2.32 -5.13
C VAL A 25 0.27 -2.46 -4.42
N SER A 26 0.45 -3.59 -3.77
CA SER A 26 1.67 -3.96 -3.04
C SER A 26 2.02 -5.41 -3.33
N GLY A 27 3.30 -5.75 -3.32
CA GLY A 27 3.76 -7.07 -3.72
C GLY A 27 5.28 -7.16 -3.77
N GLU A 28 5.76 -8.24 -4.36
CA GLU A 28 7.17 -8.43 -4.66
C GLU A 28 7.69 -7.34 -5.61
N ALA A 29 8.92 -6.87 -5.38
CA ALA A 29 9.50 -5.77 -6.15
C ALA A 29 9.53 -6.07 -7.66
N GLU A 30 10.01 -7.24 -8.05
CA GLU A 30 10.08 -7.67 -9.45
C GLU A 30 8.69 -7.73 -10.11
N ALA A 31 7.70 -8.28 -9.41
CA ALA A 31 6.32 -8.35 -9.91
C ALA A 31 5.67 -6.97 -10.06
N LEU A 32 5.98 -6.03 -9.16
CA LEU A 32 5.53 -4.64 -9.26
C LEU A 32 6.19 -3.90 -10.42
N GLU A 33 7.48 -4.12 -10.68
CA GLU A 33 8.19 -3.55 -11.83
C GLU A 33 7.59 -4.02 -13.16
N GLU A 34 7.33 -5.33 -13.30
CA GLU A 34 6.64 -5.90 -14.46
C GLU A 34 5.23 -5.30 -14.64
N LEU A 35 4.48 -5.17 -13.56
CA LEU A 35 3.14 -4.59 -13.59
C LEU A 35 3.18 -3.12 -14.04
N VAL A 36 4.15 -2.34 -13.56
CA VAL A 36 4.33 -0.95 -13.99
C VAL A 36 4.66 -0.89 -15.48
N ALA A 37 5.57 -1.75 -15.96
CA ALA A 37 5.93 -1.83 -17.37
C ALA A 37 4.71 -2.18 -18.25
N GLN A 38 3.89 -3.16 -17.84
CA GLN A 38 2.66 -3.50 -18.55
C GLN A 38 1.62 -2.37 -18.53
N CYS A 39 1.50 -1.64 -17.42
CA CYS A 39 0.61 -0.48 -17.34
C CYS A 39 1.05 0.61 -18.32
N VAL A 40 2.34 0.93 -18.37
CA VAL A 40 2.90 1.93 -19.30
C VAL A 40 2.69 1.51 -20.75
N ALA A 41 2.90 0.23 -21.08
CA ALA A 41 2.66 -0.29 -22.44
C ALA A 41 1.18 -0.18 -22.88
N ARG A 42 0.25 -0.10 -21.92
CA ARG A 42 -1.20 0.07 -22.15
C ARG A 42 -1.66 1.52 -22.01
N ASP A 43 -0.75 2.48 -21.94
CA ASP A 43 -1.00 3.91 -21.71
C ASP A 43 -1.76 4.19 -20.39
N ILE A 44 -1.59 3.30 -19.41
CA ILE A 44 -2.14 3.44 -18.06
C ILE A 44 -1.10 4.15 -17.19
N ARG A 45 -1.50 5.26 -16.58
CA ARG A 45 -0.65 6.02 -15.66
C ARG A 45 -0.36 5.22 -14.38
N ALA A 46 0.77 4.54 -14.35
CA ALA A 46 1.31 3.87 -13.17
C ALA A 46 2.59 4.57 -12.69
N ARG A 47 2.76 4.65 -11.38
CA ARG A 47 4.00 5.13 -10.76
C ARG A 47 4.33 4.26 -9.57
N THR A 48 5.58 3.85 -9.45
CA THR A 48 6.08 3.20 -8.24
C THR A 48 6.11 4.23 -7.12
N ILE A 49 5.59 3.86 -5.97
CA ILE A 49 5.79 4.65 -4.75
C ILE A 49 7.07 4.08 -4.15
N PRO A 50 8.15 4.89 -4.00
CA PRO A 50 9.35 4.45 -3.32
C PRO A 50 8.98 4.28 -1.84
N VAL A 51 8.61 3.06 -1.50
CA VAL A 51 8.42 2.64 -0.12
C VAL A 51 9.45 1.54 0.08
N ASP A 52 10.42 1.78 0.95
CA ASP A 52 11.46 0.81 1.31
C ASP A 52 10.90 -0.34 2.18
N TYR A 53 9.58 -0.56 2.10
CA TYR A 53 8.83 -1.45 2.94
C TYR A 53 7.47 -1.81 2.35
N ALA A 54 7.28 -3.08 1.99
CA ALA A 54 5.94 -3.59 1.73
C ALA A 54 5.23 -3.79 3.08
N SER A 55 4.26 -2.94 3.41
CA SER A 55 3.47 -3.02 4.66
C SER A 55 2.68 -4.33 4.85
N HIS A 56 2.75 -5.25 3.87
CA HIS A 56 2.22 -6.60 3.89
C HIS A 56 3.27 -7.65 3.49
N SER A 57 4.55 -7.46 3.82
CA SER A 57 5.56 -8.52 3.68
C SER A 57 5.94 -9.11 5.04
N LEU A 58 6.57 -10.30 5.02
CA LEU A 58 7.15 -10.99 6.17
C LEU A 58 8.00 -10.07 7.09
N TYR A 59 8.55 -8.98 6.55
CA TYR A 59 9.28 -7.98 7.34
C TYR A 59 8.38 -7.27 8.37
N VAL A 60 7.07 -7.10 8.11
CA VAL A 60 6.08 -6.50 9.04
C VAL A 60 5.80 -7.42 10.20
N GLU A 61 5.75 -8.72 9.96
CA GLU A 61 5.61 -9.73 11.01
C GLU A 61 6.82 -9.67 11.97
N GLN A 62 8.02 -9.39 11.48
CA GLN A 62 9.23 -9.30 12.32
C GLN A 62 9.21 -8.11 13.31
N ILE A 63 8.51 -7.02 12.97
CA ILE A 63 8.42 -5.84 13.83
C ILE A 63 7.11 -5.77 14.62
N GLU A 64 6.19 -6.72 14.44
CA GLU A 64 4.89 -6.75 15.13
C GLU A 64 5.07 -6.68 16.65
N GLN A 65 5.94 -7.51 17.22
CA GLN A 65 6.20 -7.50 18.66
C GLN A 65 6.86 -6.22 19.15
N GLN A 66 7.72 -5.61 18.33
CA GLN A 66 8.36 -4.34 18.68
C GLN A 66 7.33 -3.20 18.70
N ILE A 67 6.41 -3.19 17.73
CA ILE A 67 5.30 -2.23 17.66
C ILE A 67 4.36 -2.42 18.85
N ALA A 68 3.97 -3.67 19.13
CA ALA A 68 3.09 -3.99 20.26
C ALA A 68 3.70 -3.53 21.59
N SER A 69 5.00 -3.73 21.78
CA SER A 69 5.71 -3.30 23.00
C SER A 69 5.88 -1.78 23.12
N ALA A 70 5.86 -1.06 21.99
CA ALA A 70 5.98 0.40 21.97
C ALA A 70 4.62 1.11 22.18
N LEU A 71 3.51 0.39 22.01
CA LEU A 71 2.18 0.93 22.24
C LEU A 71 1.84 0.92 23.74
N PRO A 72 1.15 1.96 24.24
CA PRO A 72 0.67 1.97 25.61
C PRO A 72 -0.40 0.88 25.79
N ASP A 73 -0.35 0.18 26.93
CA ASP A 73 -1.38 -0.78 27.31
C ASP A 73 -2.73 -0.09 27.49
N GLY A 74 -3.77 -0.65 26.86
CA GLY A 74 -5.15 -0.20 26.98
C GLY A 74 -5.76 0.37 25.71
N PRO A 75 -7.06 0.75 25.75
CA PRO A 75 -7.80 1.12 24.56
C PRO A 75 -7.28 2.43 23.95
N LEU A 76 -6.90 2.36 22.67
CA LEU A 76 -6.59 3.55 21.88
C LEU A 76 -7.86 4.40 21.71
N ARG A 77 -7.82 5.64 22.22
CA ARG A 77 -8.89 6.62 21.96
C ARG A 77 -8.63 7.28 20.62
N ALA A 78 -9.53 7.06 19.67
CA ALA A 78 -9.55 7.81 18.42
C ALA A 78 -9.64 9.31 18.73
N ARG A 79 -8.67 10.08 18.26
CA ARG A 79 -8.75 11.54 18.29
C ARG A 79 -9.40 11.98 17.00
N HIS A 80 -10.41 12.84 17.09
CA HIS A 80 -11.02 13.43 15.90
C HIS A 80 -9.94 14.20 15.11
N PRO A 81 -9.71 13.90 13.82
CA PRO A 81 -8.73 14.62 13.03
C PRO A 81 -9.14 16.09 12.95
N ARG A 82 -8.23 17.00 13.32
CA ARG A 82 -8.46 18.44 13.09
C ARG A 82 -8.33 18.71 11.60
N PRO A 83 -9.33 19.32 10.94
CA PRO A 83 -9.18 19.71 9.54
C PRO A 83 -8.02 20.71 9.41
N PRO A 84 -7.26 20.67 8.30
CA PRO A 84 -6.18 21.62 8.07
C PRO A 84 -6.74 23.05 8.09
N ARG A 85 -6.10 23.94 8.85
CA ARG A 85 -6.47 25.37 8.87
C ARG A 85 -6.25 25.92 7.46
N ARG A 86 -7.31 26.38 6.79
CA ARG A 86 -7.16 27.19 5.57
C ARG A 86 -6.35 28.43 5.94
N ARG A 87 -5.20 28.65 5.29
CA ARG A 87 -4.53 29.96 5.32
C ARG A 87 -5.37 30.94 4.49
N PRO A 88 -5.49 32.21 4.91
CA PRO A 88 -6.19 33.25 4.15
C PRO A 88 -5.49 33.53 2.82
#